data_AF-A0AAU2RBG5-F1
#
_entry.id   AF-A0AAU2RBG5-F1
#
_cell.length_a   1.000
_cell.length_b   1.000
_cell.length_c   1.000
_cell.angle_alpha   90.00
_cell.angle_beta   90.00
_cell.angle_gamma   90.00
#
_symmetry.space_group_name_H-M   'P 1'
#
loop_
_entity.id
_entity.type
_entity.pdbx_description
1 polymer ?
#
loop_
_entity_poly.entity_id
_entity_poly.type
_entity_poly.pdbx_seq_one_letter_code
_entity_poly.pdbx_strand_id
1 'polypeptide(L)'
;MTTISGPAGTADPAPGAAPHGYADHKSDHLARLHKIEGQVRGVTRMVDDDRYCIDVLTQISAVTRALQEVALGLLDDHVRHCVTDAARSDPDAGEAKLGELALALRRTLRL
;
A
#
# COMPACT_ATOMS: atom_id res chain seq x y z
N MET A 1 -26.58 -6.74 -11.30
CA MET A 1 -26.61 -5.28 -11.07
C MET A 1 -26.33 -5.05 -9.59
N THR A 2 -25.05 -5.07 -9.20
CA THR A 2 -24.64 -4.92 -7.80
C THR A 2 -24.04 -3.54 -7.67
N THR A 3 -24.75 -2.65 -6.99
CA THR A 3 -24.32 -1.28 -6.71
C THR A 3 -23.19 -1.30 -5.69
N ILE A 4 -21.98 -0.91 -6.11
CA ILE A 4 -20.91 -0.52 -5.19
C ILE A 4 -21.28 0.87 -4.69
N SER A 5 -21.79 0.95 -3.46
CA SER A 5 -21.88 2.23 -2.74
C SER A 5 -20.46 2.67 -2.44
N GLY A 6 -19.96 3.67 -3.16
CA GLY A 6 -18.71 4.36 -2.82
C GLY A 6 -18.90 5.16 -1.52
N PRO A 7 -17.90 5.24 -0.64
CA PRO A 7 -17.98 6.15 0.49
C PRO A 7 -17.82 7.58 -0.04
N ALA A 8 -18.88 8.35 0.13
CA ALA A 8 -18.86 9.79 0.08
C ALA A 8 -17.88 10.33 1.12
N GLY A 9 -17.21 11.44 0.77
CA GLY A 9 -16.61 12.36 1.72
C GLY A 9 -15.10 12.17 1.89
N THR A 10 -14.35 13.04 1.24
CA THR A 10 -13.05 13.49 1.74
C THR A 10 -13.30 14.14 3.11
N ALA A 11 -13.27 13.33 4.17
CA ALA A 11 -13.28 13.84 5.52
C ALA A 11 -11.96 14.58 5.75
N ASP A 12 -12.05 15.88 6.01
CA ASP A 12 -10.96 16.65 6.59
C ASP A 12 -10.49 15.96 7.87
N PRO A 13 -9.18 15.81 8.11
CA PRO A 13 -8.70 15.18 9.33
C PRO A 13 -9.05 16.05 10.54
N ALA A 14 -9.61 15.41 11.57
CA ALA A 14 -9.88 16.04 12.87
C ALA A 14 -8.59 16.67 13.45
N PRO A 15 -8.69 17.85 14.12
CA PRO A 15 -7.53 18.55 14.65
C PRO A 15 -6.90 17.72 15.78
N GLY A 16 -5.70 17.18 15.53
CA GLY A 16 -4.94 16.36 16.49
C GLY A 16 -4.44 15.01 15.95
N ALA A 17 -4.82 14.60 14.74
CA ALA A 17 -4.22 13.42 14.10
C ALA A 17 -2.82 13.77 13.59
N ALA A 18 -1.78 13.13 14.14
CA ALA A 18 -0.41 13.23 13.64
C ALA A 18 -0.41 13.01 12.12
N PRO A 19 0.35 13.80 11.33
CA PRO A 19 0.36 13.69 9.89
C PRO A 19 0.64 12.25 9.50
N HIS A 20 -0.28 11.63 8.75
CA HIS A 20 -0.09 10.25 8.31
C HIS A 20 1.25 10.17 7.56
N GLY A 21 2.16 9.28 7.98
CA GLY A 21 3.54 9.25 7.49
C GLY A 21 3.73 9.12 5.97
N TYR A 22 2.67 8.78 5.22
CA TYR A 22 2.62 8.73 3.76
C TYR A 22 2.21 10.05 3.08
N ALA A 23 1.96 11.13 3.84
CA ALA A 23 1.40 12.38 3.31
C ALA A 23 2.29 13.00 2.21
N ASP A 24 3.60 12.87 2.32
CA ASP A 24 4.57 13.47 1.38
C ASP A 24 4.59 12.78 0.01
N HIS A 25 4.26 11.48 -0.06
CA HIS A 25 4.22 10.71 -1.31
C HIS A 25 2.82 10.19 -1.65
N LYS A 26 1.77 10.80 -1.08
CA LYS A 26 0.38 10.39 -1.25
C LYS A 26 -0.04 10.30 -2.73
N SER A 27 0.36 11.27 -3.56
CA SER A 27 0.05 11.28 -5.00
C SER A 27 0.62 10.07 -5.72
N ASP A 28 1.83 9.66 -5.35
CA ASP A 28 2.56 8.59 -6.03
C ASP A 28 1.97 7.23 -5.67
N HIS A 29 1.61 7.04 -4.40
CA HIS A 29 0.90 5.84 -3.94
C HIS A 29 -0.46 5.72 -4.62
N LEU A 30 -1.23 6.81 -4.71
CA LEU A 30 -2.51 6.83 -5.40
C LEU A 30 -2.36 6.52 -6.91
N ALA A 31 -1.36 7.10 -7.57
CA ALA A 31 -1.10 6.82 -8.98
C ALA A 31 -0.78 5.34 -9.24
N ARG A 32 0.03 4.71 -8.37
CA ARG A 32 0.33 3.28 -8.43
C ARG A 32 -0.92 2.43 -8.20
N LEU A 33 -1.74 2.78 -7.20
CA LEU A 33 -2.98 2.09 -6.90
C LEU A 33 -4.00 2.17 -8.05
N HIS A 34 -4.15 3.33 -8.70
CA HIS A 34 -5.02 3.46 -9.88
C HIS A 34 -4.56 2.57 -11.05
N LYS A 35 -3.23 2.43 -11.24
CA LYS A 35 -2.68 1.52 -12.24
C LYS A 35 -2.99 0.06 -11.91
N ILE A 36 -2.83 -0.33 -10.64
CA ILE A 36 -3.16 -1.67 -10.14
C ILE A 36 -4.64 -1.98 -10.36
N GLU A 37 -5.54 -1.04 -10.06
CA GLU A 37 -6.98 -1.19 -10.31
C GLU A 37 -7.27 -1.50 -11.79
N GLY A 38 -6.58 -0.78 -12.71
CA GLY A 38 -6.65 -1.06 -14.15
C GLY A 38 -6.17 -2.46 -14.52
N GLN A 39 -5.10 -2.94 -13.87
CA GLN A 39 -4.61 -4.31 -14.07
C GLN A 39 -5.60 -5.35 -13.58
N VAL A 40 -6.24 -5.16 -12.42
CA VAL A 40 -7.28 -6.06 -11.89
C VAL A 40 -8.47 -6.13 -12.85
N ARG A 41 -8.95 -4.99 -13.35
CA ARG A 41 -9.99 -4.97 -14.40
C ARG A 41 -9.55 -5.70 -15.66
N GLY A 42 -8.27 -5.60 -16.02
CA GLY A 42 -7.66 -6.37 -17.09
C GLY A 42 -7.79 -7.88 -16.86
N VAL A 43 -7.40 -8.37 -15.69
CA VAL A 43 -7.52 -9.78 -15.29
C VAL A 43 -8.97 -10.26 -15.37
N THR A 44 -9.93 -9.46 -14.89
CA THR A 44 -11.37 -9.79 -14.99
C THR A 44 -11.79 -10.04 -16.45
N ARG A 45 -11.39 -9.15 -17.38
CA ARG A 45 -11.68 -9.34 -18.81
C ARG A 45 -11.00 -10.57 -19.39
N MET A 46 -9.76 -10.86 -19.00
CA MET A 46 -9.07 -12.07 -19.48
C MET A 46 -9.82 -13.35 -19.09
N VAL A 47 -10.46 -13.38 -17.93
CA VAL A 47 -11.29 -14.51 -17.49
C VAL A 47 -12.61 -14.55 -18.26
N ASP A 48 -13.26 -13.40 -18.48
CA ASP A 48 -14.50 -13.28 -19.26
C ASP A 48 -14.30 -13.71 -20.73
N ASP A 49 -13.11 -13.43 -21.28
CA ASP A 49 -12.70 -13.78 -22.64
C ASP A 49 -12.13 -15.21 -22.76
N ASP A 50 -12.27 -16.07 -21.73
CA ASP A 50 -11.75 -17.45 -21.69
C ASP A 50 -10.26 -17.57 -22.07
N ARG A 51 -9.43 -16.60 -21.68
CA ARG A 51 -8.00 -16.61 -22.01
C ARG A 51 -7.25 -17.75 -21.33
N TYR A 52 -6.15 -18.15 -21.97
CA TYR A 52 -5.28 -19.21 -21.48
C TYR A 52 -4.86 -18.98 -20.02
N CYS A 53 -5.07 -19.99 -19.18
CA CYS A 53 -4.89 -19.89 -17.74
C CYS A 53 -3.50 -19.38 -17.32
N ILE A 54 -2.44 -19.75 -18.05
CA ILE A 54 -1.07 -19.31 -17.74
C ILE A 54 -0.89 -17.81 -17.95
N ASP A 55 -1.55 -17.22 -18.95
CA ASP A 55 -1.53 -15.76 -19.17
C ASP A 55 -2.23 -15.02 -18.02
N VAL A 56 -3.37 -15.55 -17.57
CA VAL A 56 -4.12 -14.99 -16.44
C VAL A 56 -3.29 -15.05 -15.16
N LEU A 57 -2.67 -16.20 -14.86
CA LEU A 57 -1.78 -16.38 -13.71
C LEU A 57 -0.55 -15.46 -13.76
N THR A 58 -0.02 -15.22 -14.96
CA THR A 58 1.08 -14.27 -15.18
C THR A 58 0.64 -12.85 -14.82
N GLN A 59 -0.56 -12.42 -15.24
CA GLN A 59 -1.05 -11.09 -14.88
C GLN A 59 -1.41 -10.96 -13.40
N ILE A 60 -1.97 -11.99 -12.77
CA ILE A 60 -2.19 -12.00 -11.31
C ILE A 60 -0.86 -11.83 -10.57
N SER A 61 0.20 -12.50 -11.03
CA SER A 61 1.54 -12.35 -10.45
C SER A 61 2.08 -10.92 -10.62
N ALA A 62 1.82 -10.28 -11.77
CA ALA A 62 2.21 -8.89 -12.00
C ALA A 62 1.46 -7.91 -11.08
N VAL A 63 0.15 -8.10 -10.89
CA VAL A 63 -0.67 -7.33 -9.94
C VAL A 63 -0.14 -7.48 -8.52
N THR A 64 0.16 -8.72 -8.11
CA THR A 64 0.68 -9.04 -6.77
C THR A 64 2.00 -8.32 -6.51
N ARG A 65 2.93 -8.33 -7.48
CA ARG A 65 4.20 -7.59 -7.38
C ARG A 65 3.98 -6.09 -7.27
N ALA A 66 3.08 -5.53 -8.07
CA ALA A 66 2.77 -4.10 -8.01
C ALA A 66 2.21 -3.67 -6.63
N LEU A 67 1.37 -4.50 -6.01
CA LEU A 67 0.89 -4.28 -4.64
C LEU A 67 2.03 -4.35 -3.61
N GLN A 68 2.96 -5.30 -3.76
CA GLN A 68 4.15 -5.40 -2.90
C GLN A 68 5.01 -4.13 -2.98
N GLU A 69 5.21 -3.58 -4.17
CA GLU A 69 5.96 -2.33 -4.35
C GLU A 69 5.28 -1.12 -3.69
N VAL A 70 3.96 -1.04 -3.70
CA VAL A 70 3.22 0.00 -2.96
C VAL A 70 3.39 -0.19 -1.46
N ALA A 71 3.28 -1.43 -0.96
CA ALA A 71 3.46 -1.73 0.45
C ALA A 71 4.87 -1.36 0.93
N LEU A 72 5.91 -1.67 0.14
CA LEU A 72 7.29 -1.28 0.44
C LEU A 72 7.50 0.23 0.42
N GLY A 73 6.88 0.95 -0.52
CA GLY A 73 6.96 2.42 -0.56
C GLY A 73 6.34 3.08 0.66
N LEU A 74 5.13 2.65 1.06
CA LEU A 74 4.47 3.14 2.28
C LEU A 74 5.29 2.85 3.54
N LEU A 75 5.99 1.72 3.53
CA LEU A 75 6.87 1.32 4.61
C LEU A 75 8.11 2.21 4.70
N ASP A 76 8.78 2.49 3.57
CA ASP A 76 9.95 3.38 3.51
C ASP A 76 9.60 4.79 4.01
N ASP A 77 8.44 5.32 3.60
CA ASP A 77 7.92 6.60 4.10
C ASP A 77 7.72 6.59 5.62
N HIS A 78 7.16 5.50 6.16
CA HIS A 78 6.96 5.36 7.60
C HIS A 78 8.29 5.32 8.37
N VAL A 79 9.31 4.63 7.84
CA VAL A 79 10.65 4.63 8.45
C VAL A 79 11.25 6.03 8.43
N ARG A 80 11.25 6.68 7.26
CA ARG A 80 11.91 7.97 7.08
C ARG A 80 11.32 9.05 7.99
N HIS A 81 10.01 9.07 8.16
CA HIS A 81 9.35 10.12 8.95
C HIS A 81 9.16 9.72 10.41
N CYS A 82 8.64 8.53 10.71
CA CYS A 82 8.31 8.18 12.09
C CYS A 82 9.49 7.64 12.89
N VAL A 83 10.41 6.90 12.27
CA VAL A 83 11.58 6.32 12.99
C VAL A 83 12.69 7.36 13.12
N THR A 84 13.00 8.11 12.06
CA THR A 84 14.10 9.10 12.11
C THR A 84 13.82 10.21 13.11
N ASP A 85 12.58 10.70 13.20
CA ASP A 85 12.21 11.75 14.14
C ASP A 85 12.14 11.22 15.58
N ALA A 86 11.70 9.97 15.79
CA ALA A 86 11.72 9.32 17.09
C ALA A 86 13.16 9.05 17.57
N ALA A 87 14.03 8.51 16.72
CA ALA A 87 15.43 8.21 17.05
C ALA A 87 16.26 9.46 17.35
N ARG A 88 15.90 10.62 16.76
CA ARG A 88 16.50 11.92 17.12
C ARG A 88 16.09 12.40 18.51
N SER A 89 14.94 11.96 19.00
CA SER A 89 14.39 12.36 20.29
C SER A 89 14.80 11.41 21.42
N ASP A 90 14.74 10.09 21.17
CA ASP A 90 15.09 9.02 22.09
C ASP A 90 15.53 7.76 21.30
N PRO A 91 16.78 7.29 21.48
CA PRO A 91 17.28 6.08 20.82
C PRO A 91 16.43 4.83 21.06
N ASP A 92 15.91 4.64 22.28
CA ASP A 92 15.12 3.45 22.64
C ASP A 92 13.74 3.46 21.97
N ALA A 93 13.18 4.66 21.75
CA ALA A 93 11.93 4.84 21.00
C ALA A 93 12.10 4.55 19.49
N GLY A 94 13.28 4.85 18.93
CA GLY A 94 13.63 4.49 17.55
C GLY A 94 13.67 2.98 17.34
N GLU A 95 14.32 2.25 18.25
CA GLU A 95 14.46 0.79 18.20
C GLU A 95 13.09 0.09 18.28
N ALA A 96 12.20 0.56 19.17
CA ALA A 96 10.83 0.04 19.29
C ALA A 96 10.01 0.20 18.00
N LYS A 97 10.14 1.35 17.32
CA LYS A 97 9.44 1.61 16.04
C LYS A 97 10.00 0.78 14.88
N LEU A 98 11.31 0.53 14.87
CA LEU A 98 11.93 -0.42 13.94
C LEU A 98 11.44 -1.85 14.16
N GLY A 99 11.22 -2.27 15.41
CA GLY A 99 10.63 -3.57 15.73
C GLY A 99 9.20 -3.74 15.20
N GLU A 100 8.36 -2.72 15.35
CA GLU A 100 6.98 -2.70 14.83
C GLU A 100 6.96 -2.81 13.29
N LEU A 101 7.88 -2.11 12.64
CA LEU A 101 8.08 -2.14 11.19
C LEU A 101 8.48 -3.53 10.69
N ALA A 102 9.48 -4.16 11.32
CA ALA A 102 9.96 -5.47 10.96
C ALA A 102 8.84 -6.53 11.05
N LEU A 103 7.94 -6.41 12.03
CA LEU A 103 6.77 -7.28 12.17
C LEU A 103 5.73 -7.06 11.06
N ALA A 104 5.46 -5.82 10.67
CA ALA A 104 4.58 -5.52 9.54
C ALA A 104 5.13 -6.06 8.21
N LEU A 105 6.45 -5.99 8.03
CA LEU A 105 7.18 -6.45 6.86
C LEU A 105 7.08 -7.98 6.71
N ARG A 106 7.31 -8.72 7.81
CA ARG A 106 7.12 -10.19 7.86
C ARG A 106 5.71 -10.62 7.48
N ARG A 107 4.68 -9.95 8.02
CA ARG A 107 3.27 -10.24 7.69
C ARG A 107 2.95 -10.00 6.21
N THR A 108 3.52 -8.95 5.64
CA THR A 108 3.23 -8.52 4.26
C THR A 108 3.96 -9.38 3.23
N LEU A 109 5.21 -9.75 3.50
CA LEU A 109 6.02 -10.58 2.61
C LEU A 109 5.86 -12.09 2.85
N ARG A 110 5.08 -12.49 3.86
CA ARG A 110 4.97 -13.89 4.33
C ARG A 110 6.35 -14.52 4.57
N LEU A 111 7.25 -13.76 5.18
CA LEU A 111 8.55 -14.21 5.71
C LEU A 111 8.38 -14.62 7.18
#